data_AF-A0A4Y2SNY0-F1
#
_entry.id   AF-A0A4Y2SNY0-F1
#
_cell.length_a   1.000
_cell.length_b   1.000
_cell.length_c   1.000
_cell.angle_alpha   90.00
_cell.angle_beta   90.00
_cell.angle_gamma   90.00
#
_symmetry.space_group_name_H-M   'P 1'
#
loop_
_entity.id
_entity.type
_entity.pdbx_description
1 polymer ?
#
loop_
_entity_poly.entity_id
_entity_poly.type
_entity_poly.pdbx_seq_one_letter_code
_entity_poly.pdbx_strand_id
1 'polypeptide(L)'
;MLPKKGYFLTFLCMSYCCSCIQAEKKVICELGAFIEDPDSSNAVLIDSGRAKDDFTSCDEENQKKCIQTVETQVIEGTGNGNFSLSVDKEEYTIGDVLCDKADAVEENIRNKMIQIYWRLCGSKWERTSFKMPEPLCCEDGLYVPCNKLSS
;
A
#
# COMPACT_ATOMS: atom_id res chain seq x y z
N MET A 1 -1.39 70.11 -42.12
CA MET A 1 -1.24 69.83 -40.67
C MET A 1 -1.14 68.32 -40.47
N LEU A 2 0.01 67.84 -40.01
CA LEU A 2 0.25 66.57 -39.30
C LEU A 2 0.86 66.99 -37.93
N PRO A 3 0.93 66.16 -36.84
CA PRO A 3 0.89 64.69 -36.77
C PRO A 3 0.18 64.07 -35.53
N LYS A 4 0.16 62.72 -35.42
CA LYS A 4 0.55 61.85 -34.26
C LYS A 4 -0.24 60.52 -34.31
N LYS A 5 0.39 59.38 -34.67
CA LYS A 5 1.26 58.47 -33.89
C LYS A 5 0.51 57.51 -32.95
N GLY A 6 0.73 56.21 -33.19
CA GLY A 6 0.67 55.13 -32.20
C GLY A 6 -0.67 54.39 -32.16
N TYR A 7 -0.77 53.06 -32.14
CA TYR A 7 0.23 52.05 -31.80
C TYR A 7 -0.05 50.73 -32.55
N PHE A 8 1.02 50.20 -33.10
CA PHE A 8 1.27 48.78 -33.31
C PHE A 8 1.02 48.04 -31.99
N LEU A 9 0.12 47.07 -31.95
CA LEU A 9 0.07 46.06 -30.89
C LEU A 9 -0.57 44.78 -31.45
N THR A 10 0.31 44.02 -32.11
CA THR A 10 0.37 42.56 -32.09
C THR A 10 -0.39 41.95 -30.91
N PHE A 11 -1.58 41.41 -31.15
CA PHE A 11 -2.20 40.48 -30.21
C PHE A 11 -1.68 39.08 -30.53
N LEU A 12 -0.84 38.63 -29.60
CA LEU A 12 -0.13 37.36 -29.56
C LEU A 12 -1.00 36.18 -30.01
N CYS A 13 -0.49 35.42 -30.98
CA CYS A 13 -0.69 33.98 -31.05
C CYS A 13 -0.24 33.36 -29.73
N MET A 14 -1.12 33.29 -28.75
CA MET A 14 -0.89 32.51 -27.53
C MET A 14 -1.18 31.06 -27.91
N SER A 15 -0.17 30.43 -28.52
CA SER A 15 -0.02 29.00 -28.67
C SER A 15 -0.33 28.34 -27.34
N TYR A 16 -1.52 27.74 -27.25
CA TYR A 16 -1.87 26.76 -26.25
C TYR A 16 -0.95 25.54 -26.46
N CYS A 17 0.29 25.66 -25.99
CA CYS A 17 1.09 24.50 -25.62
C CYS A 17 0.36 23.85 -24.44
N CYS A 18 -0.60 22.97 -24.74
CA CYS A 18 -0.96 21.90 -23.84
C CYS A 18 0.28 21.02 -23.70
N SER A 19 1.20 21.43 -22.81
CA SER A 19 2.17 20.53 -22.23
C SER A 19 1.37 19.47 -21.49
N CYS A 20 1.08 18.37 -22.18
CA CYS A 20 0.75 17.11 -21.54
C CYS A 20 1.97 16.78 -20.69
N ILE A 21 1.96 17.20 -19.43
CA ILE A 21 2.86 16.70 -18.40
C ILE A 21 2.48 15.22 -18.29
N GLN A 22 3.11 14.37 -19.10
CA GLN A 22 3.19 12.95 -18.82
C GLN A 22 4.01 12.87 -17.54
N ALA A 23 3.32 12.87 -16.39
CA ALA A 23 3.92 12.46 -15.15
C ALA A 23 4.58 11.10 -15.44
N GLU A 24 5.92 11.06 -15.37
CA GLU A 24 6.66 9.82 -15.56
C GLU A 24 6.03 8.80 -14.61
N LYS A 25 5.39 7.78 -15.16
CA LYS A 25 4.79 6.71 -14.36
C LYS A 25 5.94 6.02 -13.66
N LYS A 26 6.15 6.36 -12.39
CA LYS A 26 7.19 5.77 -11.58
C LYS A 26 6.90 4.27 -11.48
N VAL A 27 7.80 3.47 -12.03
CA VAL A 27 7.68 2.01 -12.00
C VAL A 27 8.01 1.56 -10.57
N ILE A 28 6.96 1.27 -9.80
CA ILE A 28 7.08 0.81 -8.42
C ILE A 28 6.16 -0.40 -8.25
N CYS A 29 6.73 -1.48 -7.75
CA CYS A 29 5.98 -2.58 -7.15
C CYS A 29 5.75 -2.24 -5.67
N GLU A 30 4.48 -2.11 -5.30
CA GLU A 30 4.06 -1.82 -3.94
C GLU A 30 3.37 -3.04 -3.34
N LEU A 31 3.51 -3.18 -2.03
CA LEU A 31 2.76 -4.12 -1.22
C LEU A 31 1.98 -3.36 -0.16
N GLY A 32 0.84 -3.89 0.24
CA GLY A 32 -0.01 -3.29 1.26
C GLY A 32 -0.64 -4.35 2.14
N ALA A 33 -0.67 -4.10 3.45
CA ALA A 33 -1.44 -4.88 4.39
C ALA A 33 -2.82 -4.25 4.55
N PHE A 34 -3.86 -5.07 4.39
CA PHE A 34 -5.24 -4.66 4.52
C PHE A 34 -5.93 -5.47 5.60
N ILE A 35 -6.78 -4.79 6.37
CA ILE A 35 -7.78 -5.41 7.21
C ILE A 35 -9.00 -5.73 6.36
N GLU A 36 -9.47 -6.97 6.45
CA GLU A 36 -10.73 -7.42 5.90
C GLU A 36 -11.62 -7.95 7.02
N ASP A 37 -12.89 -7.53 7.02
CA ASP A 37 -13.89 -8.22 7.82
C ASP A 37 -14.16 -9.60 7.21
N PRO A 38 -14.30 -10.65 8.02
CA PRO A 38 -14.72 -11.96 7.53
C PRO A 38 -16.03 -11.91 6.72
N ASP A 39 -16.92 -10.97 7.08
CA ASP A 39 -18.28 -10.85 6.54
C ASP A 39 -18.48 -9.65 5.60
N SER A 40 -17.44 -8.84 5.32
CA SER A 40 -17.55 -7.64 4.48
C SER A 40 -16.54 -7.66 3.33
N SER A 41 -16.92 -7.06 2.20
CA SER A 41 -16.00 -6.81 1.09
C SER A 41 -15.11 -5.58 1.30
N ASN A 42 -15.23 -4.90 2.46
CA ASN A 42 -14.48 -3.69 2.75
C ASN A 42 -13.08 -4.05 3.24
N ALA A 43 -12.10 -3.85 2.37
CA ALA A 43 -10.69 -3.93 2.72
C ALA A 43 -10.16 -2.52 3.06
N VAL A 44 -9.53 -2.38 4.22
CA VAL A 44 -8.97 -1.12 4.70
C VAL A 44 -7.45 -1.23 4.75
N LEU A 45 -6.75 -0.36 4.01
CA LEU A 45 -5.28 -0.32 4.02
C LEU A 45 -4.78 0.16 5.38
N ILE A 46 -3.93 -0.62 6.03
CA ILE A 46 -3.32 -0.26 7.33
C ILE A 46 -1.82 0.03 7.23
N ASP A 47 -1.12 -0.58 6.27
CA ASP A 47 0.29 -0.30 6.02
C ASP A 47 0.64 -0.56 4.55
N SER A 48 1.64 0.17 4.04
CA SER A 48 2.12 -0.03 2.67
C SER A 48 3.60 0.23 2.54
N GLY A 49 4.23 -0.51 1.64
CA GLY A 49 5.66 -0.41 1.36
C GLY A 49 5.98 -0.65 -0.10
N ARG A 50 7.28 -0.69 -0.39
CA ARG A 50 7.80 -1.04 -1.70
C ARG A 50 8.45 -2.40 -1.63
N ALA A 51 8.22 -3.21 -2.66
CA ALA A 51 8.93 -4.46 -2.80
C ALA A 51 10.44 -4.19 -2.95
N LYS A 52 11.27 -4.94 -2.24
CA LYS A 52 12.75 -4.91 -2.30
C LYS A 52 13.30 -5.53 -3.59
N ASP A 53 12.96 -4.96 -4.74
CA ASP A 53 13.54 -5.31 -6.05
C ASP A 53 13.38 -4.13 -7.02
N ASP A 54 14.15 -4.15 -8.11
CA ASP A 54 14.09 -3.15 -9.16
C ASP A 54 13.12 -3.57 -10.27
N PHE A 55 12.27 -2.61 -10.65
CA PHE A 55 11.26 -2.78 -11.69
C PHE A 55 11.47 -1.70 -12.75
N THR A 56 11.54 -2.10 -14.01
CA THR A 56 11.91 -1.21 -15.12
C THR A 56 10.74 -0.83 -16.02
N SER A 57 9.67 -1.63 -15.99
CA SER A 57 8.45 -1.42 -16.78
C SER A 57 7.22 -1.98 -16.08
N CYS A 58 6.04 -1.65 -16.61
CA CYS A 58 4.73 -2.11 -16.13
C CYS A 58 4.17 -3.24 -17.01
N ASP A 59 5.04 -4.08 -17.58
CA ASP A 59 4.65 -5.19 -18.44
C ASP A 59 4.31 -6.45 -17.64
N GLU A 60 3.82 -7.47 -18.34
CA GLU A 60 3.41 -8.74 -17.75
C GLU A 60 4.57 -9.47 -17.05
N GLU A 61 5.80 -9.30 -17.55
CA GLU A 61 6.99 -9.87 -16.93
C GLU A 61 7.27 -9.25 -15.56
N ASN A 62 7.31 -7.92 -15.48
CA ASN A 62 7.48 -7.20 -14.22
C ASN A 62 6.28 -7.37 -13.30
N GLN A 63 5.08 -7.58 -13.83
CA GLN A 63 3.90 -7.92 -13.04
C GLN A 63 4.08 -9.26 -12.32
N LYS A 64 4.48 -10.31 -13.04
CA LYS A 64 4.77 -11.63 -12.46
C LYS A 64 5.90 -11.56 -11.44
N LYS A 65 6.97 -10.84 -11.78
CA LYS A 65 8.09 -10.58 -10.86
C LYS A 65 7.59 -9.89 -9.59
N CYS A 66 6.77 -8.84 -9.72
CA CYS A 66 6.24 -8.08 -8.60
C CYS A 66 5.42 -8.97 -7.65
N ILE A 67 4.51 -9.80 -8.19
CA ILE A 67 3.73 -10.75 -7.39
C ILE A 67 4.64 -11.67 -6.58
N GLN A 68 5.60 -12.32 -7.26
CA GLN A 68 6.53 -13.25 -6.62
C GLN A 68 7.36 -12.57 -5.54
N THR A 69 7.91 -11.40 -5.83
CA THR A 69 8.72 -10.62 -4.89
C THR A 69 7.91 -10.23 -3.65
N VAL A 70 6.66 -9.77 -3.83
CA VAL A 70 5.78 -9.42 -2.71
C VAL A 70 5.46 -10.66 -1.87
N GLU A 71 5.06 -11.77 -2.49
CA GLU A 71 4.75 -13.00 -1.77
C GLU A 71 5.94 -13.52 -0.97
N THR A 72 7.14 -13.54 -1.55
CA THR A 72 8.36 -13.93 -0.83
C THR A 72 8.65 -13.00 0.34
N GLN A 73 8.60 -11.68 0.14
CA GLN A 73 8.88 -10.71 1.21
C GLN A 73 7.87 -10.77 2.34
N VAL A 74 6.62 -11.08 2.02
CA VAL A 74 5.57 -11.25 3.01
C VAL A 74 5.81 -12.53 3.81
N ILE A 75 6.11 -13.64 3.15
CA ILE A 75 6.40 -14.91 3.84
C ILE A 75 7.61 -14.76 4.77
N GLU A 76 8.71 -14.18 4.26
CA GLU A 76 9.91 -13.91 5.06
C GLU A 76 9.64 -12.91 6.18
N GLY A 77 8.97 -11.81 5.83
CA GLY A 77 8.68 -10.72 6.74
C GLY A 77 7.70 -11.09 7.83
N THR A 78 6.80 -12.07 7.60
CA THR A 78 5.76 -12.54 8.52
C THR A 78 6.11 -13.83 9.24
N GLY A 79 7.34 -14.35 9.08
CA GLY A 79 7.72 -15.63 9.68
C GLY A 79 6.82 -16.79 9.25
N ASN A 80 6.51 -16.87 7.95
CA ASN A 80 5.53 -17.78 7.36
C ASN A 80 4.10 -17.59 7.88
N GLY A 81 3.69 -16.34 8.07
CA GLY A 81 2.36 -15.98 8.57
C GLY A 81 2.18 -16.13 10.09
N ASN A 82 3.28 -16.24 10.84
CA ASN A 82 3.19 -16.25 12.29
C ASN A 82 3.27 -14.82 12.85
N PHE A 83 2.22 -14.40 13.55
CA PHE A 83 2.23 -13.12 14.24
C PHE A 83 3.22 -13.05 15.39
N SER A 84 3.64 -14.18 15.96
CA SER A 84 4.55 -14.24 17.12
C SER A 84 6.04 -14.11 16.77
N LEU A 85 6.40 -13.82 15.52
CA LEU A 85 7.80 -13.60 15.16
C LEU A 85 8.25 -12.26 15.78
N SER A 86 9.29 -12.27 16.62
CA SER A 86 9.87 -11.03 17.14
C SER A 86 10.59 -10.26 16.04
N VAL A 87 10.25 -8.98 15.88
CA VAL A 87 10.79 -8.12 14.80
C VAL A 87 12.12 -7.48 15.21
N ASP A 88 12.39 -7.37 16.51
CA ASP A 88 13.62 -6.84 17.11
C ASP A 88 14.02 -7.58 18.41
N LYS A 89 15.13 -7.21 19.04
CA LYS A 89 15.62 -7.76 20.34
C LYS A 89 14.77 -7.32 21.54
N GLU A 90 13.85 -6.40 21.32
CA GLU A 90 12.77 -6.06 22.24
C GLU A 90 11.57 -6.90 21.80
N GLU A 91 10.81 -7.46 22.74
CA GLU A 91 9.84 -8.56 22.56
C GLU A 91 8.61 -8.25 21.66
N TYR A 92 8.69 -7.26 20.78
CA TYR A 92 7.66 -6.89 19.82
C TYR A 92 7.54 -7.92 18.71
N THR A 93 6.32 -8.40 18.53
CA THR A 93 5.95 -9.34 17.48
C THR A 93 5.39 -8.62 16.26
N ILE A 94 5.28 -9.32 15.13
CA ILE A 94 4.65 -8.76 13.92
C ILE A 94 3.20 -8.42 14.16
N GLY A 95 2.50 -9.22 14.96
CA GLY A 95 1.14 -8.90 15.39
C GLY A 95 1.07 -7.54 16.06
N ASP A 96 2.00 -7.23 16.97
CA ASP A 96 2.02 -5.96 17.69
C ASP A 96 2.23 -4.78 16.73
N VAL A 97 3.13 -4.93 15.75
CA VAL A 97 3.34 -3.91 14.71
C VAL A 97 2.07 -3.68 13.90
N LEU A 98 1.35 -4.75 13.54
CA LEU A 98 0.10 -4.65 12.80
C LEU A 98 -1.02 -4.05 13.65
N CYS A 99 -1.08 -4.35 14.95
CA CYS A 99 -2.04 -3.75 15.88
C CYS A 99 -1.82 -2.24 16.02
N ASP A 100 -0.58 -1.79 16.20
CA ASP A 100 -0.23 -0.36 16.23
C ASP A 100 -0.68 0.38 14.96
N LYS A 101 -0.52 -0.25 13.79
CA LYS A 101 -0.94 0.35 12.50
C LYS A 101 -2.46 0.30 12.33
N ALA A 102 -3.10 -0.77 12.79
CA ALA A 102 -4.54 -0.96 12.68
C ALA A 102 -5.34 0.00 13.56
N ASP A 103 -4.88 0.24 14.80
CA ASP A 103 -5.51 1.16 15.75
C ASP A 103 -5.54 2.60 15.23
N ALA A 104 -4.64 2.96 14.30
CA ALA A 104 -4.66 4.27 13.63
C ALA A 104 -5.81 4.43 12.64
N VAL A 105 -6.49 3.35 12.24
CA VAL A 105 -7.50 3.34 11.19
C VAL A 105 -8.87 2.85 11.67
N GLU A 106 -8.91 1.90 12.60
CA GLU A 106 -10.15 1.37 13.17
C GLU A 106 -10.00 1.14 14.67
N GLU A 107 -10.97 1.63 15.44
CA GLU A 107 -11.04 1.37 16.88
C GLU A 107 -11.58 -0.05 17.12
N ASN A 108 -10.92 -0.82 18.01
CA ASN A 108 -11.33 -2.16 18.43
C ASN A 108 -11.18 -3.25 17.36
N ILE A 109 -9.95 -3.51 16.93
CA ILE A 109 -9.61 -4.60 16.02
C ILE A 109 -9.87 -5.95 16.69
N ARG A 110 -10.95 -6.61 16.28
CA ARG A 110 -11.33 -7.94 16.78
C ARG A 110 -11.77 -8.85 15.64
N ASN A 111 -11.18 -10.04 15.58
CA ASN A 111 -11.46 -11.08 14.59
C ASN A 111 -11.34 -10.59 13.13
N LYS A 112 -10.39 -9.68 12.88
CA LYS A 112 -10.15 -9.14 11.54
C LYS A 112 -9.13 -9.98 10.80
N MET A 113 -9.31 -10.21 9.51
CA MET A 113 -8.32 -10.93 8.71
C MET A 113 -7.34 -9.93 8.09
N ILE A 114 -6.05 -10.25 8.14
CA ILE A 114 -5.03 -9.50 7.41
C ILE A 114 -4.79 -10.17 6.06
N GLN A 115 -5.07 -9.42 5.00
CA GLN A 115 -4.82 -9.81 3.63
C GLN A 115 -3.72 -8.91 3.04
N ILE A 116 -2.75 -9.52 2.37
CA ILE A 116 -1.75 -8.77 1.64
C ILE A 116 -2.19 -8.55 0.20
N TYR A 117 -1.92 -7.35 -0.29
CA TYR A 117 -2.16 -6.91 -1.64
C TYR A 117 -0.87 -6.42 -2.27
N TRP A 118 -0.84 -6.43 -3.59
CA TRP A 118 0.23 -5.87 -4.39
C TRP A 118 -0.34 -4.98 -5.49
N ARG A 119 0.48 -4.06 -6.00
CA ARG A 119 0.18 -3.31 -7.24
C ARG A 119 1.48 -2.91 -7.93
N LEU A 120 1.43 -2.76 -9.25
CA LEU A 120 2.56 -2.30 -10.06
C LEU A 120 2.17 -1.00 -10.77
N CYS A 121 3.04 0.00 -10.70
CA CYS A 121 2.85 1.29 -11.37
C CYS A 121 1.54 2.01 -11.01
N GLY A 122 1.10 1.87 -9.77
CA GLY A 122 -0.16 2.47 -9.30
C GLY A 122 -1.42 1.84 -9.91
N SER A 123 -1.34 0.59 -10.38
CA SER A 123 -2.52 -0.19 -10.74
C SER A 123 -3.48 -0.35 -9.56
N LYS A 124 -4.67 -0.92 -9.82
CA LYS A 124 -5.55 -1.35 -8.72
C LYS A 124 -4.80 -2.37 -7.84
N TRP A 125 -5.05 -2.31 -6.54
CA TRP A 125 -4.60 -3.33 -5.61
C TRP A 125 -5.20 -4.69 -5.96
N GLU A 126 -4.36 -5.71 -6.02
CA GLU A 126 -4.71 -7.11 -6.27
C GLU A 126 -4.27 -7.98 -5.10
N ARG A 127 -5.09 -8.97 -4.73
CA ARG A 127 -4.78 -9.86 -3.62
C ARG A 127 -3.59 -10.75 -3.97
N THR A 128 -2.69 -10.95 -3.01
CA THR A 128 -1.71 -12.03 -3.08
C THR A 128 -2.36 -13.37 -2.71
N SER A 129 -1.69 -14.49 -2.98
CA SER A 129 -2.12 -15.80 -2.48
C SER A 129 -1.90 -15.97 -0.96
N PHE A 130 -1.01 -15.15 -0.38
CA PHE A 130 -0.73 -15.16 1.05
C PHE A 130 -1.96 -14.78 1.88
N LYS A 131 -2.20 -15.52 2.95
CA LYS A 131 -3.20 -15.24 3.98
C LYS A 131 -2.61 -15.52 5.34
N MET A 132 -2.88 -14.63 6.28
CA MET A 132 -2.55 -14.91 7.69
C MET A 132 -3.41 -16.09 8.17
N PRO A 133 -2.81 -17.07 8.87
CA PRO A 133 -3.51 -18.24 9.39
C PRO A 133 -4.42 -17.89 10.58
N GLU A 134 -4.08 -16.82 11.32
CA GLU A 134 -4.82 -16.37 12.48
C GLU A 134 -5.43 -14.98 12.20
N PRO A 135 -6.62 -14.68 12.74
CA PRO A 135 -7.16 -13.33 12.74
C PRO A 135 -6.37 -12.41 13.68
N LEU A 136 -6.34 -11.12 13.35
CA LEU A 136 -5.80 -10.07 14.19
C LEU A 136 -6.82 -9.66 15.26
N CYS A 137 -6.36 -9.68 16.51
CA CYS A 137 -7.04 -9.10 17.65
C CYS A 137 -6.05 -8.26 18.44
N CYS A 138 -6.47 -7.04 18.79
CA CYS A 138 -5.62 -6.07 19.46
C CYS A 138 -6.23 -5.69 20.82
N GLU A 139 -5.38 -5.62 21.83
CA GLU A 139 -5.70 -5.14 23.17
C GLU A 139 -4.59 -4.17 23.60
N ASP A 140 -4.96 -2.92 23.90
CA ASP A 140 -4.01 -1.84 24.22
C ASP A 140 -2.87 -1.68 23.19
N GLY A 141 -3.17 -1.82 21.90
CA GLY A 141 -2.20 -1.70 20.80
C GLY A 141 -1.29 -2.93 20.60
N LEU A 142 -1.48 -3.99 21.39
CA LEU A 142 -0.70 -5.22 21.32
C LEU A 142 -1.53 -6.38 20.76
N TYR A 143 -0.86 -7.29 20.06
CA TYR A 143 -1.48 -8.50 19.56
C TYR A 143 -1.79 -9.46 20.70
N VAL A 144 -3.03 -9.94 20.69
CA VAL A 144 -3.47 -11.03 21.55
C VAL A 144 -4.18 -12.09 20.71
N PRO A 145 -4.01 -13.39 21.01
CA PRO A 145 -4.81 -14.42 20.39
C PRO A 145 -6.31 -14.15 20.59
N CYS A 146 -7.09 -14.12 19.50
CA CYS A 146 -8.51 -13.75 19.55
C CYS A 146 -9.37 -14.61 20.49
N ASN A 147 -8.98 -15.85 20.72
CA ASN A 147 -9.65 -16.76 21.66
C ASN A 147 -9.49 -16.37 23.14
N LYS A 148 -8.55 -15.47 23.47
CA LYS A 148 -8.37 -14.95 24.83
C LYS A 148 -9.32 -13.80 25.16
N LEU A 149 -9.78 -13.05 24.14
CA LEU A 149 -10.71 -11.92 24.29
C LEU A 149 -12.19 -12.32 24.50
N SER A 150 -12.50 -13.62 24.48
CA SER A 150 -13.86 -14.15 24.73
C SER A 150 -14.11 -14.57 26.18
N SER A 151 -13.30 -14.08 27.13
CA SER A 151 -13.45 -14.34 28.57
C SER A 151 -14.09 -13.17 29.30
#